data_AF-A0A175A1R2-F1
#
_entry.id   AF-A0A175A1R2-F1
#
_cell.length_a   1.000
_cell.length_b   1.000
_cell.length_c   1.000
_cell.angle_alpha   90.00
_cell.angle_beta   90.00
_cell.angle_gamma   90.00
#
_symmetry.space_group_name_H-M   'P 1'
#
loop_
_entity.id
_entity.type
_entity.pdbx_description
1 polymer ?
#
loop_
_entity_poly.entity_id
_entity_poly.type
_entity_poly.pdbx_seq_one_letter_code
_entity_poly.pdbx_strand_id
1 'polypeptide(L)'
;MPGFILHLTAAQMLRSHLHEYLDFPYPIQSVNDFLIGNLLPDATDQKEVSHFRNPVYRDKMMVFPDLTRFTAKYDSLLSDSSVLGYYFHLYIDRRFFKDFIPEIVDFYDETGQITDIKEEIVTVYIRNFQTYIPFEKYLTEEYYYGDYTKMNTYLVNRYQIPLDLNAQIINPGINEIQYGNVQQVLDSLHGYLSVTVDAVNDLKVFPLDKLLASLEQYTIEFLANPL
;
A
#
# COMPACT_ATOMS: atom_id res chain seq x y z
N MET A 1 -7.97 8.82 1.38
CA MET A 1 -7.15 8.39 2.53
C MET A 1 -6.03 7.50 2.00
N PRO A 2 -4.75 7.76 2.33
CA PRO A 2 -3.65 6.88 1.91
C PRO A 2 -3.76 5.51 2.62
N GLY A 3 -3.26 4.46 1.98
CA GLY A 3 -3.30 3.09 2.49
C GLY A 3 -2.33 2.82 3.65
N PHE A 4 -1.98 3.83 4.47
CA PHE A 4 -0.91 3.75 5.47
C PHE A 4 -1.00 2.53 6.39
N ILE A 5 -2.19 2.29 6.95
CA ILE A 5 -2.40 1.15 7.86
C ILE A 5 -2.27 -0.18 7.11
N LEU A 6 -2.63 -0.25 5.83
CA LEU A 6 -2.45 -1.44 5.01
C LEU A 6 -0.96 -1.73 4.76
N HIS A 7 -0.15 -0.71 4.47
CA HIS A 7 1.31 -0.87 4.34
C HIS A 7 1.96 -1.27 5.66
N LEU A 8 1.57 -0.64 6.77
CA LEU A 8 2.05 -1.04 8.10
C LEU A 8 1.61 -2.46 8.47
N THR A 9 0.43 -2.90 8.02
CA THR A 9 -0.03 -4.29 8.17
C THR A 9 0.91 -5.25 7.45
N ALA A 10 1.18 -5.02 6.16
CA ALA A 10 2.11 -5.84 5.40
C ALA A 10 3.52 -5.83 6.02
N ALA A 11 3.97 -4.67 6.50
CA ALA A 11 5.28 -4.53 7.14
C ALA A 11 5.36 -5.36 8.44
N GLN A 12 4.27 -5.43 9.20
CA GLN A 12 4.19 -6.30 10.38
C GLN A 12 4.17 -7.79 10.01
N MET A 13 3.45 -8.18 8.96
CA MET A 13 3.49 -9.55 8.43
C MET A 13 4.92 -9.95 8.03
N LEU A 14 5.65 -9.06 7.36
CA LEU A 14 7.04 -9.32 6.97
C LEU A 14 7.91 -9.57 8.20
N ARG A 15 7.77 -8.73 9.21
CA ARG A 15 8.53 -8.87 10.46
C ARG A 15 8.20 -10.17 11.21
N SER A 16 6.94 -10.63 11.19
CA SER A 16 6.60 -11.90 11.83
C SER A 16 7.24 -13.10 11.15
N HIS A 17 7.49 -13.02 9.84
CA HIS A 17 8.11 -14.11 9.06
C HIS A 17 9.62 -14.06 8.99
N LEU A 18 10.24 -12.91 9.27
CA LEU A 18 11.69 -12.72 9.06
C LEU A 18 12.57 -13.80 9.71
N HIS A 19 12.15 -14.35 10.85
CA HIS A 19 12.88 -15.41 11.56
C HIS A 19 12.94 -16.76 10.80
N GLU A 20 12.05 -16.97 9.83
CA GLU A 20 12.01 -18.17 8.97
C GLU A 20 12.92 -18.01 7.73
N TYR A 21 13.37 -16.78 7.43
CA TYR A 21 14.17 -16.45 6.23
C TYR A 21 15.56 -15.95 6.63
N LEU A 22 16.37 -16.84 7.20
CA LEU A 22 17.72 -16.51 7.69
C LEU A 22 18.68 -16.01 6.61
N ASP A 23 18.42 -16.36 5.34
CA ASP A 23 19.21 -15.95 4.18
C ASP A 23 18.72 -14.61 3.57
N PHE A 24 17.71 -13.97 4.15
CA PHE A 24 17.23 -12.67 3.68
C PHE A 24 18.36 -11.62 3.76
N PRO A 25 18.76 -10.99 2.64
CA PRO A 25 20.02 -10.25 2.57
C PRO A 25 19.96 -8.87 3.23
N TYR A 26 18.77 -8.36 3.58
CA TYR A 26 18.57 -7.01 4.08
C TYR A 26 18.15 -7.00 5.56
N PRO A 27 19.07 -6.80 6.52
CA PRO A 27 18.72 -6.81 7.92
C PRO A 27 17.85 -5.60 8.32
N ILE A 28 16.78 -5.85 9.08
CA ILE A 28 16.00 -4.78 9.73
C ILE A 28 16.69 -4.41 11.05
N GLN A 29 17.60 -3.44 10.99
CA GLN A 29 18.35 -2.95 12.16
C GLN A 29 17.50 -2.06 13.07
N SER A 30 16.61 -1.26 12.49
CA SER A 30 15.65 -0.42 13.22
C SER A 30 14.24 -0.71 12.73
N VAL A 31 13.42 -1.29 13.61
CA VAL A 31 11.98 -1.50 13.35
C VAL A 31 11.28 -0.17 13.11
N ASN A 32 11.61 0.85 13.90
CA ASN A 32 11.04 2.19 13.74
C ASN A 32 11.27 2.72 12.32
N ASP A 33 12.51 2.65 11.85
CA ASP A 33 12.90 3.24 10.58
C ASP A 33 12.32 2.44 9.41
N PHE A 34 12.24 1.11 9.53
CA PHE A 34 11.55 0.25 8.57
C PHE A 34 10.06 0.57 8.44
N LEU A 35 9.36 0.73 9.56
CA LEU A 35 7.94 1.09 9.55
C LEU A 35 7.72 2.50 9.00
N ILE A 36 8.58 3.47 9.36
CA ILE A 36 8.53 4.79 8.73
C ILE A 36 8.80 4.70 7.23
N GLY A 37 9.77 3.89 6.81
CA GLY A 37 10.06 3.60 5.40
C GLY A 37 8.81 3.22 4.62
N ASN A 38 7.89 2.48 5.23
CA ASN A 38 6.62 2.09 4.62
C ASN A 38 5.58 3.22 4.49
N LEU A 39 5.82 4.37 5.11
CA LEU A 39 4.96 5.57 5.06
C LEU A 39 5.56 6.65 4.17
N LEU A 40 6.88 6.63 3.98
CA LEU A 40 7.65 7.63 3.26
C LEU A 40 7.17 7.92 1.83
N PRO A 41 6.85 6.92 0.98
CA PRO A 41 6.41 7.17 -0.38
C PRO A 41 5.13 8.01 -0.41
N ASP A 42 4.32 7.87 0.63
CA ASP A 42 3.05 8.55 0.77
C ASP A 42 3.13 9.91 1.48
N ALA A 43 4.27 10.29 2.06
CA ALA A 43 4.49 11.55 2.79
C ALA A 43 4.72 12.78 1.88
N THR A 44 4.20 12.73 0.65
CA THR A 44 4.33 13.79 -0.36
C THR A 44 3.13 13.81 -1.31
N ASP A 45 2.82 14.99 -1.85
CA ASP A 45 1.82 15.16 -2.91
C ASP A 45 2.36 14.74 -4.29
N GLN A 46 3.69 14.61 -4.45
CA GLN A 46 4.33 14.21 -5.70
C GLN A 46 4.36 12.69 -5.88
N LYS A 47 3.19 12.04 -5.83
CA LYS A 47 3.05 10.57 -5.88
C LYS A 47 3.69 9.93 -7.10
N GLU A 48 3.62 10.59 -8.26
CA GLU A 48 4.25 10.10 -9.50
C GLU A 48 5.75 9.85 -9.34
N VAL A 49 6.42 10.73 -8.59
CA VAL A 49 7.86 10.67 -8.34
C VAL A 49 8.17 9.70 -7.21
N SER A 50 7.48 9.81 -6.07
CA SER A 50 7.75 8.96 -4.91
C SER A 50 7.38 7.49 -5.14
N HIS A 51 6.40 7.20 -5.99
CA HIS A 51 6.02 5.83 -6.32
C HIS A 51 6.73 5.29 -7.55
N PHE A 52 7.67 6.04 -8.14
CA PHE A 52 8.42 5.63 -9.33
C PHE A 52 7.48 5.18 -10.47
N ARG A 53 6.35 5.87 -10.64
CA ARG A 53 5.34 5.50 -11.64
C ARG A 53 5.91 5.70 -13.03
N ASN A 54 5.59 4.78 -13.94
CA ASN A 54 5.99 4.91 -15.32
C ASN A 54 4.99 5.85 -16.04
N PRO A 55 5.46 6.98 -16.63
CA PRO A 55 4.58 7.93 -17.32
C PRO A 55 3.77 7.33 -18.47
N VAL A 56 4.21 6.19 -19.03
CA VAL A 56 3.48 5.48 -20.09
C VAL A 56 2.12 4.96 -19.63
N TYR A 57 1.90 4.78 -18.32
CA TYR A 57 0.64 4.30 -17.76
C TYR A 57 -0.20 5.41 -17.12
N ARG A 58 0.08 6.69 -17.38
CA ARG A 58 -0.58 7.82 -16.70
C ARG A 58 -2.10 7.87 -16.94
N ASP A 59 -2.55 7.42 -18.09
CA ASP A 59 -3.95 7.33 -18.49
C ASP A 59 -4.67 6.10 -17.88
N LYS A 60 -3.92 5.15 -17.32
CA LYS A 60 -4.49 3.93 -16.76
C LYS A 60 -5.16 4.18 -15.42
N MET A 61 -6.21 3.41 -15.16
CA MET A 61 -6.91 3.40 -13.88
C MET A 61 -6.02 2.91 -12.75
N MET A 62 -5.21 1.89 -13.01
CA MET A 62 -4.27 1.32 -12.05
C MET A 62 -2.84 1.68 -12.47
N VAL A 63 -2.23 2.64 -11.77
CA VAL A 63 -0.84 3.02 -11.97
C VAL A 63 -0.01 2.54 -10.78
N PHE A 64 0.82 1.53 -11.01
CA PHE A 64 1.63 0.91 -9.98
C PHE A 64 3.13 1.25 -10.10
N PRO A 65 3.89 1.08 -9.01
CA PRO A 65 5.34 1.32 -9.01
C PRO A 65 6.13 0.46 -10.01
N ASP A 66 7.14 1.09 -10.61
CA ASP A 66 8.20 0.42 -11.35
C ASP A 66 9.43 0.22 -10.45
N LEU A 67 9.49 -0.95 -9.82
CA LEU A 67 10.55 -1.31 -8.86
C LEU A 67 11.96 -1.20 -9.45
N THR A 68 12.11 -1.45 -10.75
CA THR A 68 13.42 -1.39 -11.43
C THR A 68 14.01 0.02 -11.41
N ARG A 69 13.16 1.06 -11.41
CA ARG A 69 13.61 2.46 -11.33
C ARG A 69 14.09 2.82 -9.92
N PHE A 70 13.50 2.22 -8.90
CA PHE A 70 13.95 2.39 -7.53
C PHE A 70 15.31 1.70 -7.33
N THR A 71 15.41 0.42 -7.68
CA THR A 71 16.63 -0.38 -7.47
C THR A 71 17.80 0.15 -8.31
N ALA A 72 17.56 0.62 -9.54
CA ALA A 72 18.59 1.27 -10.35
C ALA A 72 19.24 2.50 -9.67
N LYS A 73 18.54 3.16 -8.74
CA LYS A 73 19.05 4.31 -7.99
C LYS A 73 19.57 3.96 -6.60
N TYR A 74 18.90 3.03 -5.92
CA TYR A 74 19.01 2.89 -4.46
C TYR A 74 19.28 1.45 -3.99
N ASP A 75 19.59 0.51 -4.89
CA ASP A 75 19.96 -0.87 -4.51
C ASP A 75 21.09 -0.91 -3.48
N SER A 76 22.12 -0.06 -3.65
CA SER A 76 23.24 0.05 -2.70
C SER A 76 22.85 0.56 -1.31
N LEU A 77 21.62 1.07 -1.14
CA LEU A 77 21.10 1.60 0.13
C LEU A 77 20.10 0.65 0.79
N LEU A 78 19.74 -0.50 0.19
CA LEU A 78 18.71 -1.41 0.72
C LEU A 78 19.04 -2.03 2.09
N SER A 79 20.30 -1.97 2.54
CA SER A 79 20.66 -2.36 3.92
C SER A 79 20.19 -1.36 4.97
N ASP A 80 19.83 -0.13 4.59
CA ASP A 80 19.20 0.85 5.47
C ASP A 80 17.73 0.48 5.69
N SER A 81 17.30 0.41 6.96
CA SER A 81 15.96 -0.04 7.30
C SER A 81 14.85 0.84 6.71
N SER A 82 15.06 2.16 6.63
CA SER A 82 14.07 3.08 6.03
C SER A 82 13.96 2.88 4.51
N VAL A 83 15.07 2.58 3.84
CA VAL A 83 15.10 2.34 2.39
C VAL A 83 14.48 0.99 2.06
N LEU A 84 14.76 -0.05 2.86
CA LEU A 84 14.08 -1.34 2.73
C LEU A 84 12.57 -1.20 2.93
N GLY A 85 12.14 -0.42 3.93
CA GLY A 85 10.73 -0.14 4.17
C GLY A 85 10.07 0.61 3.00
N TYR A 86 10.76 1.59 2.42
CA TYR A 86 10.31 2.30 1.21
C TYR A 86 10.11 1.31 0.07
N TYR A 87 11.14 0.51 -0.21
CA TYR A 87 11.11 -0.45 -1.29
C TYR A 87 10.00 -1.50 -1.11
N PHE A 88 9.82 -1.99 0.12
CA PHE A 88 8.75 -2.92 0.46
C PHE A 88 7.36 -2.29 0.28
N HIS A 89 7.16 -1.01 0.63
CA HIS A 89 5.93 -0.30 0.30
C HIS A 89 5.65 -0.32 -1.20
N LEU A 90 6.64 0.04 -2.03
CA LEU A 90 6.47 0.04 -3.49
C LEU A 90 6.14 -1.35 -4.02
N TYR A 91 6.76 -2.37 -3.45
CA TYR A 91 6.49 -3.76 -3.80
C TYR A 91 5.03 -4.14 -3.48
N ILE A 92 4.56 -3.81 -2.27
CA ILE A 92 3.16 -4.07 -1.88
C ILE A 92 2.19 -3.32 -2.78
N ASP A 93 2.44 -2.05 -3.06
CA ASP A 93 1.62 -1.25 -3.98
C ASP A 93 1.57 -1.88 -5.37
N ARG A 94 2.72 -2.35 -5.87
CA ARG A 94 2.79 -3.05 -7.15
C ARG A 94 1.93 -4.31 -7.16
N ARG A 95 2.09 -5.20 -6.17
CA ARG A 95 1.31 -6.43 -6.10
C ARG A 95 -0.18 -6.15 -5.91
N PHE A 96 -0.50 -5.17 -5.09
CA PHE A 96 -1.88 -4.77 -4.82
C PHE A 96 -2.59 -4.25 -6.08
N PHE A 97 -2.02 -3.27 -6.78
CA PHE A 97 -2.66 -2.69 -7.96
C PHE A 97 -2.58 -3.57 -9.20
N LYS A 98 -1.46 -4.29 -9.39
CA LYS A 98 -1.25 -5.12 -10.57
C LYS A 98 -1.97 -6.46 -10.49
N ASP A 99 -2.01 -7.06 -9.30
CA ASP A 99 -2.46 -8.44 -9.14
C ASP A 99 -3.77 -8.50 -8.33
N PHE A 100 -3.86 -7.84 -7.17
CA PHE A 100 -5.04 -7.97 -6.30
C PHE A 100 -6.29 -7.25 -6.84
N ILE A 101 -6.18 -5.97 -7.24
CA ILE A 101 -7.36 -5.19 -7.68
C ILE A 101 -8.08 -5.82 -8.89
N PRO A 102 -7.37 -6.26 -9.96
CA PRO A 102 -8.02 -6.93 -11.09
C PRO A 102 -8.77 -8.21 -10.72
N GLU A 103 -8.43 -8.86 -9.60
CA GLU A 103 -9.15 -10.04 -9.14
C GLU A 103 -10.47 -9.74 -8.41
N ILE A 104 -10.69 -8.49 -8.00
CA ILE A 104 -11.86 -8.10 -7.19
C ILE A 104 -12.75 -7.06 -7.88
N VAL A 105 -12.24 -6.37 -8.88
CA VAL A 105 -12.95 -5.30 -9.59
C VAL A 105 -12.69 -5.38 -11.10
N ASP A 106 -13.76 -5.23 -11.89
CA ASP A 106 -13.66 -4.96 -13.33
C ASP A 106 -14.17 -3.55 -13.64
N PHE A 107 -13.55 -2.89 -14.61
CA PHE A 107 -13.91 -1.54 -15.06
C PHE A 107 -14.47 -1.59 -16.48
N TYR A 108 -15.59 -0.91 -16.71
CA TYR A 108 -16.31 -0.93 -17.98
C TYR A 108 -16.50 0.48 -18.55
N ASP A 109 -16.36 0.57 -19.87
CA ASP A 109 -16.70 1.76 -20.66
C ASP A 109 -18.21 1.88 -20.91
N GLU A 110 -18.62 2.95 -21.60
CA GLU A 110 -20.02 3.22 -21.94
C GLU A 110 -20.66 2.19 -22.88
N THR A 111 -19.85 1.38 -23.57
CA THR A 111 -20.30 0.29 -24.44
C THR A 111 -20.43 -1.04 -23.71
N GLY A 112 -20.02 -1.10 -22.43
CA GLY A 112 -19.99 -2.31 -21.62
C GLY A 112 -18.78 -3.19 -21.90
N GLN A 113 -17.72 -2.67 -22.52
CA GLN A 113 -16.44 -3.38 -22.68
C GLN A 113 -15.50 -3.10 -21.53
N ILE A 114 -14.65 -4.08 -21.19
CA ILE A 114 -13.62 -3.90 -20.18
C ILE A 114 -12.57 -2.91 -20.70
N THR A 115 -12.29 -1.87 -19.92
CA THR A 115 -11.23 -0.89 -20.19
C THR A 115 -10.39 -0.66 -18.95
N ASP A 116 -9.13 -0.32 -19.15
CA ASP A 116 -8.23 0.16 -18.10
C ASP A 116 -7.89 1.65 -18.27
N ILE A 117 -8.46 2.34 -19.26
CA ILE A 117 -8.26 3.77 -19.50
C ILE A 117 -9.19 4.57 -18.58
N LYS A 118 -8.63 5.31 -17.64
CA LYS A 118 -9.38 5.96 -16.55
C LYS A 118 -10.49 6.88 -17.05
N GLU A 119 -10.25 7.60 -18.15
CA GLU A 119 -11.19 8.57 -18.72
C GLU A 119 -12.39 7.90 -19.42
N GLU A 120 -12.27 6.62 -19.79
CA GLU A 120 -13.32 5.86 -20.47
C GLU A 120 -14.24 5.13 -19.48
N ILE A 121 -13.84 4.99 -18.22
CA ILE A 121 -14.57 4.18 -17.23
C ILE A 121 -15.83 4.91 -16.77
N VAL A 122 -16.97 4.24 -16.92
CA VAL A 122 -18.26 4.73 -16.43
C VAL A 122 -18.89 3.80 -15.39
N THR A 123 -18.58 2.51 -15.44
CA THR A 123 -19.15 1.49 -14.55
C THR A 123 -18.06 0.63 -13.93
N VAL A 124 -18.24 0.28 -12.67
CA VAL A 124 -17.35 -0.61 -11.91
C VAL A 124 -18.15 -1.80 -11.43
N TYR A 125 -17.68 -3.00 -11.75
CA TYR A 125 -18.21 -4.23 -11.18
C TYR A 125 -17.35 -4.67 -10.00
N ILE A 126 -17.97 -4.79 -8.83
CA ILE A 126 -17.32 -5.28 -7.63
C ILE A 126 -17.70 -6.75 -7.43
N ARG A 127 -16.70 -7.63 -7.54
CA ARG A 127 -16.90 -9.09 -7.51
C ARG A 127 -17.37 -9.60 -6.14
N ASN A 128 -16.90 -8.98 -5.06
CA ASN A 128 -17.21 -9.42 -3.70
C ASN A 128 -18.73 -9.40 -3.41
N PHE A 129 -19.44 -8.36 -3.87
CA PHE A 129 -20.88 -8.21 -3.71
C PHE A 129 -21.66 -8.47 -5.01
N GLN A 130 -20.96 -8.86 -6.08
CA GLN A 130 -21.52 -9.09 -7.41
C GLN A 130 -22.41 -7.93 -7.87
N THR A 131 -21.93 -6.70 -7.69
CA THR A 131 -22.72 -5.47 -7.94
C THR A 131 -22.03 -4.53 -8.89
N TYR A 132 -22.82 -3.82 -9.68
CA TYR A 132 -22.37 -2.75 -10.56
C TYR A 132 -22.65 -1.40 -9.92
N ILE A 133 -21.66 -0.51 -9.94
CA ILE A 133 -21.79 0.85 -9.44
C ILE A 133 -21.27 1.85 -10.48
N PRO A 134 -21.78 3.09 -10.48
CA PRO A 134 -21.19 4.16 -11.25
C PRO A 134 -19.75 4.46 -10.79
N PHE A 135 -18.85 4.76 -11.72
CA PHE A 135 -17.44 5.00 -11.44
C PHE A 135 -17.20 6.15 -10.45
N GLU A 136 -18.02 7.22 -10.52
CA GLU A 136 -17.93 8.37 -9.62
C GLU A 136 -18.17 8.00 -8.14
N LYS A 137 -18.80 6.85 -7.86
CA LYS A 137 -18.97 6.34 -6.50
C LYS A 137 -17.81 5.47 -6.04
N TYR A 138 -17.07 4.86 -6.94
CA TYR A 138 -16.09 3.83 -6.59
C TYR A 138 -14.99 4.37 -5.68
N LEU A 139 -14.32 5.46 -6.07
CA LEU A 139 -13.23 6.09 -5.30
C LEU A 139 -13.74 7.07 -4.23
N THR A 140 -14.74 6.67 -3.44
CA THR A 140 -15.34 7.51 -2.39
C THR A 140 -15.35 6.82 -1.03
N GLU A 141 -15.73 7.56 0.00
CA GLU A 141 -16.01 7.03 1.34
C GLU A 141 -17.19 6.04 1.37
N GLU A 142 -18.04 6.02 0.33
CA GLU A 142 -19.11 5.05 0.24
C GLU A 142 -18.58 3.63 -0.09
N TYR A 143 -17.45 3.55 -0.83
CA TYR A 143 -16.87 2.32 -1.36
C TYR A 143 -15.37 2.21 -1.05
N TYR A 144 -14.49 2.42 -2.05
CA TYR A 144 -13.07 2.07 -1.99
C TYR A 144 -12.35 2.71 -0.80
N TYR A 145 -12.47 4.04 -0.63
CA TYR A 145 -11.84 4.71 0.51
C TYR A 145 -12.57 4.48 1.83
N GLY A 146 -13.88 4.21 1.78
CA GLY A 146 -14.67 3.83 2.95
C GLY A 146 -14.17 2.53 3.57
N ASP A 147 -13.82 1.55 2.75
CA ASP A 147 -13.32 0.27 3.24
C ASP A 147 -11.97 0.39 3.92
N TYR A 148 -11.05 1.24 3.44
CA TYR A 148 -9.81 1.54 4.18
C TYR A 148 -10.13 2.04 5.59
N THR A 149 -11.02 3.04 5.72
CA THR A 149 -11.44 3.56 7.03
C THR A 149 -11.99 2.46 7.94
N LYS A 150 -12.86 1.60 7.40
CA LYS A 150 -13.49 0.48 8.14
C LYS A 150 -12.49 -0.58 8.58
N MET A 151 -11.42 -0.81 7.82
CA MET A 151 -10.40 -1.79 8.14
C MET A 151 -9.40 -1.29 9.20
N ASN A 152 -9.12 0.02 9.26
CA ASN A 152 -7.98 0.55 10.02
C ASN A 152 -7.93 0.08 11.49
N THR A 153 -8.99 0.27 12.26
CA THR A 153 -9.03 -0.14 13.69
C THR A 153 -8.87 -1.65 13.86
N TYR A 154 -9.47 -2.43 12.98
CA TYR A 154 -9.31 -3.89 12.97
C TYR A 154 -7.86 -4.30 12.72
N LEU A 155 -7.23 -3.74 11.68
CA LEU A 155 -5.86 -4.07 11.29
C LEU A 155 -4.85 -3.66 12.36
N VAL A 156 -4.98 -2.46 12.93
CA VAL A 156 -4.10 -1.98 14.01
C VAL A 156 -4.16 -2.92 15.21
N ASN A 157 -5.37 -3.33 15.62
CA ASN A 157 -5.53 -4.25 16.75
C ASN A 157 -5.02 -5.65 16.43
N ARG A 158 -5.32 -6.18 15.24
CA ARG A 158 -4.93 -7.56 14.86
C ARG A 158 -3.42 -7.73 14.72
N TYR A 159 -2.77 -6.76 14.09
CA TYR A 159 -1.33 -6.83 13.76
C TYR A 159 -0.45 -6.01 14.70
N GLN A 160 -1.02 -5.48 15.79
CA GLN A 160 -0.31 -4.72 16.82
C GLN A 160 0.55 -3.61 16.20
N ILE A 161 -0.07 -2.82 15.32
CA ILE A 161 0.63 -1.78 14.55
C ILE A 161 0.97 -0.61 15.49
N PRO A 162 2.26 -0.26 15.65
CA PRO A 162 2.64 0.91 16.43
C PRO A 162 2.28 2.19 15.66
N LEU A 163 1.55 3.09 16.31
CA LEU A 163 1.19 4.40 15.75
C LEU A 163 2.11 5.52 16.24
N ASP A 164 2.73 5.34 17.41
CA ASP A 164 3.67 6.31 18.00
C ASP A 164 5.11 5.99 17.56
N LEU A 165 5.41 6.26 16.29
CA LEU A 165 6.75 6.11 15.72
C LEU A 165 7.60 7.36 15.97
N ASN A 166 8.92 7.20 16.06
CA ASN A 166 9.86 8.30 16.20
C ASN A 166 10.22 8.89 14.84
N ALA A 167 9.69 10.07 14.53
CA ALA A 167 9.95 10.80 13.29
C ALA A 167 11.41 11.21 13.06
N GLN A 168 12.27 11.15 14.09
CA GLN A 168 13.68 11.53 14.00
C GLN A 168 14.51 10.45 13.31
N ILE A 169 14.33 10.34 11.99
CA ILE A 169 15.10 9.44 11.13
C ILE A 169 16.02 10.21 10.19
N ILE A 170 17.15 9.61 9.84
CA ILE A 170 18.17 10.21 8.99
C ILE A 170 17.89 9.79 7.54
N ASN A 171 17.86 10.74 6.61
CA ASN A 171 17.76 10.43 5.19
C ASN A 171 19.12 9.87 4.69
N PRO A 172 19.19 8.60 4.25
CA PRO A 172 20.43 7.98 3.79
C PRO A 172 20.81 8.37 2.35
N GLY A 173 19.99 9.16 1.65
CA GLY A 173 20.27 9.65 0.30
C GLY A 173 19.11 9.55 -0.70
N ILE A 174 17.86 9.33 -0.24
CA ILE A 174 16.67 9.31 -1.07
C ILE A 174 16.28 10.75 -1.45
N ASN A 175 16.04 10.99 -2.74
CA ASN A 175 15.80 12.33 -3.29
C ASN A 175 14.31 12.63 -3.55
N GLU A 176 13.49 11.59 -3.72
CA GLU A 176 12.10 11.69 -4.16
C GLU A 176 11.14 12.20 -3.07
N ILE A 177 11.62 12.27 -1.82
CA ILE A 177 10.82 12.66 -0.66
C ILE A 177 11.64 13.49 0.33
N GLN A 178 10.92 14.23 1.18
CA GLN A 178 11.52 14.91 2.32
C GLN A 178 11.19 14.11 3.59
N TYR A 179 12.19 13.49 4.20
CA TYR A 179 12.01 12.66 5.41
C TYR A 179 11.34 13.46 6.55
N GLY A 180 11.61 14.77 6.65
CA GLY A 180 10.97 15.64 7.64
C GLY A 180 9.45 15.76 7.53
N ASN A 181 8.86 15.41 6.37
CA ASN A 181 7.41 15.40 6.20
C ASN A 181 6.73 14.23 6.92
N VAL A 182 7.48 13.22 7.34
CA VAL A 182 6.91 12.04 8.02
C VAL A 182 6.13 12.42 9.27
N GLN A 183 6.54 13.47 9.99
CA GLN A 183 5.84 13.92 11.20
C GLN A 183 4.36 14.22 10.90
N GLN A 184 4.06 14.86 9.77
CA GLN A 184 2.68 15.17 9.38
C GLN A 184 1.86 13.89 9.12
N VAL A 185 2.49 12.85 8.57
CA VAL A 185 1.85 11.54 8.39
C VAL A 185 1.58 10.91 9.77
N LEU A 186 2.56 10.91 10.66
CA LEU A 186 2.43 10.33 12.00
C LEU A 186 1.33 11.04 12.82
N ASP A 187 1.26 12.37 12.75
CA ASP A 187 0.23 13.16 13.42
C ASP A 187 -1.20 12.77 12.97
N SER A 188 -1.34 12.23 11.75
CA SER A 188 -2.62 11.80 11.19
C SER A 188 -3.01 10.35 11.54
N LEU A 189 -2.06 9.50 11.96
CA LEU A 189 -2.28 8.06 12.11
C LEU A 189 -3.41 7.70 13.08
N HIS A 190 -3.43 8.35 14.24
CA HIS A 190 -4.49 8.15 15.24
C HIS A 190 -5.86 8.61 14.72
N GLY A 191 -5.90 9.62 13.85
CA GLY A 191 -7.13 10.10 13.21
C GLY A 191 -7.78 9.06 12.28
N TYR A 192 -7.03 8.06 11.84
CA TYR A 192 -7.54 6.97 11.00
C TYR A 192 -8.28 5.87 11.78
N LEU A 193 -8.26 5.93 13.12
CA LEU A 193 -8.99 5.02 14.01
C LEU A 193 -10.38 5.57 14.36
N SER A 194 -11.09 6.12 13.37
CA SER A 194 -12.34 6.86 13.56
C SER A 194 -13.58 5.97 13.72
N VAL A 195 -13.45 4.67 13.47
CA VAL A 195 -14.55 3.68 13.52
C VAL A 195 -14.18 2.47 14.39
N THR A 196 -15.18 1.71 14.83
CA THR A 196 -14.96 0.53 15.67
C THR A 196 -14.36 -0.63 14.89
N VAL A 197 -13.81 -1.62 15.60
CA VAL A 197 -13.28 -2.86 15.00
C VAL A 197 -14.31 -3.61 14.16
N ASP A 198 -15.59 -3.54 14.55
CA ASP A 198 -16.69 -4.26 13.88
C ASP A 198 -17.08 -3.64 12.54
N ALA A 199 -16.61 -2.43 12.22
CA ALA A 199 -16.88 -1.76 10.94
C ALA A 199 -16.38 -2.57 9.74
N VAL A 200 -15.41 -3.47 9.96
CA VAL A 200 -14.89 -4.41 8.96
C VAL A 200 -15.92 -5.45 8.50
N ASN A 201 -17.05 -5.61 9.21
CA ASN A 201 -18.13 -6.48 8.78
C ASN A 201 -18.96 -5.87 7.63
N ASP A 202 -18.81 -4.56 7.39
CA ASP A 202 -19.59 -3.80 6.41
C ASP A 202 -18.74 -3.28 5.24
N LEU A 203 -17.67 -4.01 4.87
CA LEU A 203 -16.87 -3.68 3.68
C LEU A 203 -17.71 -3.79 2.41
N LYS A 204 -17.43 -2.99 1.38
CA LYS A 204 -18.18 -2.97 0.11
C LYS A 204 -17.36 -3.34 -1.12
N VAL A 205 -16.04 -3.28 -1.04
CA VAL A 205 -15.10 -3.51 -2.13
C VAL A 205 -14.16 -4.65 -1.78
N PHE A 206 -13.54 -4.60 -0.61
CA PHE A 206 -12.47 -5.55 -0.26
C PHE A 206 -13.02 -6.79 0.45
N PRO A 207 -12.81 -8.00 -0.12
CA PRO A 207 -12.95 -9.23 0.64
C PRO A 207 -11.79 -9.35 1.65
N LEU A 208 -12.05 -9.07 2.94
CA LEU A 208 -11.01 -8.96 3.97
C LEU A 208 -10.07 -10.17 4.02
N ASP A 209 -10.60 -11.39 4.14
CA ASP A 209 -9.79 -12.59 4.27
C ASP A 209 -8.89 -12.82 3.05
N LYS A 210 -9.42 -12.55 1.85
CA LYS A 210 -8.67 -12.65 0.60
C LYS A 210 -7.57 -11.58 0.54
N LEU A 211 -7.86 -10.36 0.96
CA LEU A 211 -6.87 -9.28 1.04
C LEU A 211 -5.73 -9.65 1.98
N LEU A 212 -6.06 -10.10 3.21
CA LEU A 212 -5.05 -10.49 4.20
C LEU A 212 -4.21 -11.67 3.72
N ALA A 213 -4.84 -12.69 3.12
CA ALA A 213 -4.11 -13.82 2.54
C ALA A 213 -3.20 -13.39 1.38
N SER A 214 -3.62 -12.41 0.57
CA SER A 214 -2.80 -11.89 -0.53
C SER A 214 -1.60 -11.10 0.00
N LEU A 215 -1.79 -10.24 1.01
CA LEU A 215 -0.69 -9.50 1.63
C LEU A 215 0.32 -10.44 2.29
N GLU A 216 -0.16 -11.49 2.95
CA GLU A 216 0.68 -12.55 3.54
C GLU A 216 1.52 -13.24 2.46
N GLN A 217 0.88 -13.63 1.35
CA GLN A 217 1.54 -14.26 0.22
C GLN A 217 2.60 -13.35 -0.41
N TYR A 218 2.27 -12.07 -0.63
CA TYR A 218 3.21 -11.11 -1.20
C TYR A 218 4.42 -10.89 -0.30
N THR A 219 4.19 -10.87 1.02
CA THR A 219 5.24 -10.77 2.03
C THR A 219 6.20 -11.96 1.97
N ILE A 220 5.66 -13.18 1.92
CA ILE A 220 6.43 -14.42 1.78
C ILE A 220 7.25 -14.39 0.48
N GLU A 221 6.64 -13.98 -0.62
CA GLU A 221 7.32 -13.85 -1.92
C GLU A 221 8.47 -12.83 -1.86
N PHE A 222 8.28 -11.70 -1.19
CA PHE A 222 9.32 -10.69 -1.02
C PHE A 222 10.50 -11.21 -0.20
N LEU A 223 10.23 -11.94 0.88
CA LEU A 223 11.28 -12.55 1.71
C LEU A 223 12.04 -13.63 0.94
N ALA A 224 11.37 -14.38 0.07
CA ALA A 224 11.98 -15.41 -0.76
C ALA A 224 12.78 -14.85 -1.95
N ASN A 225 12.29 -13.76 -2.57
CA ASN A 225 12.94 -13.09 -3.70
C ASN A 225 12.69 -11.57 -3.67
N PRO A 226 13.56 -10.79 -2.99
CA PRO A 226 13.30 -9.36 -2.78
C PRO A 226 13.54 -8.48 -4.02
N LEU A 227 14.27 -8.92 -5.05
CA LEU A 227 14.62 -8.12 -6.23
C LEU A 227 13.98 -8.65 -7.53
#